data_AF-A0A2I2FJ75-F1
#
_entry.id   AF-A0A2I2FJ75-F1
#
_cell.length_a   1.000
_cell.length_b   1.000
_cell.length_c   1.000
_cell.angle_alpha   90.00
_cell.angle_beta   90.00
_cell.angle_gamma   90.00
#
_symmetry.space_group_name_H-M   'P 1'
#
loop_
_entity.id
_entity.type
_entity.pdbx_description
1 polymer ?
#
loop_
_entity_poly.entity_id
_entity_poly.type
_entity_poly.pdbx_seq_one_letter_code
_entity_poly.pdbx_strand_id
1 'polypeptide(L)'
;MDQQQPPPTLTHPRFTLELEFVSALANPYYLSHLAVNYPNLLGISRTSDETDANNDDALDPDAQAFAAYLAYLYSYWKTPEYAQFLTHPGATLRALRLLQEETFRRDIIRPQVIEGLAGIAGDQAVPTGETDGADENQENPQEMQGVDNAVKA
;
A
#
# COMPACT_ATOMS: atom_id res chain seq x y z
N MET A 1 -15.98 22.85 -10.10
CA MET A 1 -15.50 22.79 -11.49
C MET A 1 -15.64 21.35 -11.93
N ASP A 2 -16.69 21.05 -12.70
CA ASP A 2 -16.89 19.73 -13.29
C ASP A 2 -15.79 19.49 -14.34
N GLN A 3 -14.71 18.81 -13.94
CA GLN A 3 -13.74 18.28 -14.89
C GLN A 3 -14.42 17.15 -15.67
N GLN A 4 -15.06 17.56 -16.77
CA GLN A 4 -15.72 16.67 -17.72
C GLN A 4 -14.69 15.64 -18.20
N GLN A 5 -14.89 14.39 -17.77
CA GLN A 5 -13.96 13.29 -18.04
C GLN A 5 -13.78 13.14 -19.55
N PRO A 6 -12.53 13.16 -20.06
CA PRO A 6 -12.29 13.05 -21.48
C PRO A 6 -12.78 11.69 -21.99
N PRO A 7 -13.32 11.63 -23.22
CA PRO A 7 -13.82 10.40 -23.79
C PRO A 7 -12.69 9.35 -23.89
N PRO A 8 -12.98 8.05 -23.63
CA PRO A 8 -12.01 6.96 -23.71
C PRO A 8 -11.57 6.71 -25.16
N THR A 9 -10.73 7.57 -25.71
CA THR A 9 -10.17 7.33 -27.04
C THR A 9 -8.65 7.42 -26.97
N LEU A 10 -7.99 6.40 -27.55
CA LEU A 10 -6.53 6.29 -27.68
C LEU A 10 -5.90 7.42 -28.51
N THR A 11 -6.73 8.27 -29.13
CA THR A 11 -6.30 9.44 -29.90
C THR A 11 -6.01 10.65 -29.01
N HIS A 12 -6.44 10.64 -27.73
CA HIS A 12 -6.14 11.73 -26.79
C HIS A 12 -4.79 11.50 -26.12
N PRO A 13 -3.80 12.41 -26.29
CA PRO A 13 -2.46 12.21 -25.75
C PRO A 13 -2.44 12.09 -24.23
N ARG A 14 -3.32 12.80 -23.52
CA ARG A 14 -3.47 12.71 -22.07
C ARG A 14 -3.91 11.32 -21.62
N PHE A 15 -4.89 10.74 -22.30
CA PHE A 15 -5.39 9.40 -21.99
C PHE A 15 -4.28 8.35 -22.14
N THR A 16 -3.52 8.42 -23.24
CA THR A 16 -2.41 7.49 -23.50
C THR A 16 -1.31 7.63 -22.43
N LEU A 17 -0.92 8.85 -22.06
CA LEU A 17 0.07 9.07 -21.01
C LEU A 17 -0.40 8.58 -19.63
N GLU A 18 -1.66 8.85 -19.28
CA GLU A 18 -2.27 8.35 -18.05
C GLU A 18 -2.34 6.82 -18.04
N LEU A 19 -2.70 6.20 -19.17
CA LEU A 19 -2.76 4.75 -19.32
C LEU A 19 -1.37 4.11 -19.15
N GLU A 20 -0.35 4.65 -19.83
CA GLU A 20 1.02 4.15 -19.72
C GLU A 20 1.55 4.29 -18.29
N PHE A 21 1.31 5.44 -17.67
CA PHE A 21 1.69 5.68 -16.27
C PHE A 21 1.01 4.70 -15.32
N VAL A 22 -0.32 4.56 -15.42
CA VAL A 22 -1.10 3.66 -14.58
C VAL A 22 -0.75 2.19 -14.83
N SER A 23 -0.41 1.83 -16.06
CA SER A 23 0.11 0.50 -16.39
C SER A 23 1.49 0.27 -15.76
N ALA A 24 2.36 1.28 -15.72
CA ALA A 24 3.66 1.19 -15.05
C ALA A 24 3.52 0.98 -13.53
N LEU A 25 2.48 1.51 -12.90
CA LEU A 25 2.21 1.29 -11.46
C LEU A 25 1.89 -0.18 -11.13
N ALA A 26 1.50 -1.01 -12.12
CA ALA A 26 1.34 -2.44 -11.90
C ALA A 26 2.68 -3.14 -11.59
N ASN A 27 3.80 -2.54 -12.01
CA ASN A 27 5.13 -3.08 -11.75
C ASN A 27 5.63 -2.60 -10.37
N PRO A 28 5.82 -3.51 -9.40
CA PRO A 28 6.24 -3.14 -8.05
C PRO A 28 7.64 -2.49 -8.02
N TYR A 29 8.54 -2.86 -8.94
CA TYR A 29 9.87 -2.25 -9.04
C TYR A 29 9.82 -0.79 -9.50
N TYR A 30 8.83 -0.42 -10.31
CA TYR A 30 8.64 0.97 -10.69
C TYR A 30 8.23 1.83 -9.50
N LEU A 31 7.41 1.28 -8.59
CA LEU A 31 7.02 1.97 -7.38
C LEU A 31 8.19 2.18 -6.42
N SER A 32 9.08 1.18 -6.30
CA SER A 32 10.35 1.33 -5.57
C SER A 32 11.22 2.43 -6.16
N HIS A 33 11.32 2.48 -7.49
CA HIS A 33 12.05 3.54 -8.19
C HIS A 33 11.48 4.93 -7.91
N LEU A 34 10.15 5.09 -7.89
CA LEU A 34 9.51 6.35 -7.52
C LEU A 34 9.86 6.78 -6.10
N ALA A 35 9.87 5.84 -5.15
CA ALA A 35 10.19 6.13 -3.76
C ALA A 35 11.64 6.54 -3.54
N VAL A 36 12.58 5.96 -4.27
CA VAL A 36 14.00 6.30 -4.18
C VAL A 36 14.31 7.64 -4.86
N ASN A 37 13.71 7.90 -6.03
CA ASN A 37 14.05 9.07 -6.84
C ASN A 37 13.22 10.32 -6.52
N TYR A 38 12.01 10.14 -6.02
CA TYR A 38 11.08 11.24 -5.73
C TYR A 38 10.50 11.13 -4.30
N PRO A 39 11.35 11.09 -3.25
CA PRO A 39 10.89 10.93 -1.87
C PRO A 39 10.05 12.12 -1.38
N ASN A 40 10.33 13.34 -1.87
CA ASN A 40 9.54 14.53 -1.54
C ASN A 40 8.15 14.48 -2.17
N LEU A 41 8.05 14.04 -3.43
CA LEU A 41 6.78 13.92 -4.16
C LEU A 41 5.82 12.90 -3.51
N LEU A 42 6.37 11.85 -2.91
CA LEU A 42 5.59 10.85 -2.18
C LEU A 42 5.31 11.24 -0.72
N GLY A 43 5.95 12.30 -0.21
CA GLY A 43 5.85 12.74 1.19
C GLY A 43 6.69 11.91 2.17
N ILE A 44 7.66 11.12 1.69
CA ILE A 44 8.47 10.20 2.51
C ILE A 44 9.52 10.96 3.34
N SER A 45 10.00 12.11 2.86
CA SER A 45 11.09 12.88 3.48
C SER A 45 10.73 13.62 4.76
N ARG A 46 9.52 13.44 5.31
CA ARG A 46 9.15 13.96 6.64
C ARG A 46 9.91 13.18 7.71
N THR A 47 11.20 13.45 7.85
CA THR A 47 11.97 13.09 9.02
C THR A 47 11.43 13.94 10.16
N SER A 48 10.77 13.28 11.10
CA SER A 48 10.64 13.69 12.50
C SER A 48 11.60 14.81 12.92
N ASP A 49 11.18 16.07 12.77
CA ASP A 49 11.69 17.18 13.55
C ASP A 49 10.52 17.72 14.36
N GLU A 50 10.63 17.56 15.68
CA GLU A 50 9.74 18.11 16.69
C GLU A 50 9.83 19.64 16.69
N THR A 51 9.22 20.31 15.72
CA THR A 51 9.13 21.78 15.73
C THR A 51 7.70 22.25 15.57
N ASP A 52 7.16 22.70 16.70
CA ASP A 52 6.10 23.68 16.89
C ASP A 52 4.72 23.36 16.29
N ALA A 53 3.78 23.03 17.18
CA ALA A 53 2.34 22.90 16.96
C ALA A 53 1.62 24.16 16.43
N ASN A 54 2.36 25.14 15.90
CA ASN A 54 1.83 26.39 15.36
C ASN A 54 2.29 26.67 13.92
N ASN A 55 3.14 25.83 13.32
CA ASN A 55 3.44 25.95 11.90
C ASN A 55 2.51 25.00 11.14
N ASP A 56 1.49 25.58 10.50
CA ASP A 56 0.69 24.96 9.44
C ASP A 56 1.60 24.75 8.22
N ASP A 57 2.69 23.98 8.41
CA ASP A 57 3.73 23.69 7.44
C ASP A 57 3.09 22.79 6.40
N ALA A 58 2.46 23.47 5.44
CA ALA A 58 1.74 22.90 4.34
C ALA A 58 2.55 21.71 3.81
N LEU A 59 1.91 20.53 3.71
CA LEU A 59 2.44 19.47 2.87
C LEU A 59 3.00 20.11 1.61
N ASP A 60 4.21 19.70 1.21
CA ASP A 60 4.81 20.13 -0.05
C ASP A 60 3.70 20.15 -1.11
N PRO A 61 3.39 21.32 -1.70
CA PRO A 61 2.24 21.47 -2.60
C PRO A 61 2.29 20.44 -3.73
N ASP A 62 3.49 20.03 -4.14
CA ASP A 62 3.68 19.00 -5.16
C ASP A 62 3.29 17.61 -4.65
N ALA A 63 3.61 17.26 -3.39
CA ALA A 63 3.19 16.00 -2.79
C ALA A 63 1.67 15.90 -2.61
N GLN A 64 1.05 17.02 -2.20
CA GLN A 64 -0.40 17.12 -2.09
C GLN A 64 -1.08 17.01 -3.46
N ALA A 65 -0.55 17.70 -4.48
CA ALA A 65 -1.05 17.63 -5.85
C ALA A 65 -0.91 16.20 -6.42
N PHE A 66 0.22 15.53 -6.16
CA PHE A 66 0.45 14.16 -6.60
C PHE A 66 -0.52 13.17 -5.93
N ALA A 67 -0.76 13.29 -4.63
CA ALA A 67 -1.74 12.46 -3.93
C ALA A 67 -3.16 12.66 -4.50
N ALA A 68 -3.56 13.91 -4.76
CA ALA A 68 -4.84 14.22 -5.39
C ALA A 68 -4.93 13.63 -6.81
N TYR A 69 -3.82 13.64 -7.56
CA TYR A 69 -3.75 13.05 -8.90
C TYR A 69 -3.89 11.52 -8.85
N LEU A 70 -3.26 10.84 -7.89
CA LEU A 70 -3.46 9.39 -7.70
C LEU A 70 -4.90 9.04 -7.35
N ALA A 71 -5.57 9.87 -6.52
CA ALA A 71 -6.98 9.69 -6.21
C ALA A 71 -7.87 9.86 -7.45
N TYR A 72 -7.58 10.86 -8.29
CA TYR A 72 -8.20 11.03 -9.59
C TYR A 72 -8.05 9.77 -10.45
N LEU A 73 -6.82 9.27 -10.62
CA LEU A 73 -6.55 8.07 -11.41
C LEU A 73 -7.30 6.85 -10.86
N TYR A 74 -7.31 6.63 -9.54
CA TYR A 74 -8.05 5.50 -8.96
C TYR A 74 -9.55 5.57 -9.25
N SER A 75 -10.17 6.75 -9.09
CA SER A 75 -11.61 6.92 -9.40
C SER A 75 -11.92 6.74 -10.88
N TYR A 76 -11.05 7.23 -11.76
CA TYR A 76 -11.20 7.20 -13.20
C TYR A 76 -11.04 5.78 -13.75
N TRP A 77 -9.95 5.09 -13.41
CA TRP A 77 -9.63 3.74 -13.91
C TRP A 77 -10.43 2.61 -13.25
N LYS A 78 -11.15 2.90 -12.16
CA LYS A 78 -12.07 1.95 -11.52
C LYS A 78 -13.36 1.75 -12.33
N THR A 79 -13.76 2.70 -13.17
CA THR A 79 -14.97 2.52 -13.96
C THR A 79 -14.73 1.49 -15.08
N PRO A 80 -15.73 0.64 -15.38
CA PRO A 80 -15.56 -0.44 -16.34
C PRO A 80 -15.28 0.06 -17.77
N GLU A 81 -15.69 1.27 -18.14
CA GLU A 81 -15.42 1.81 -19.48
C GLU A 81 -13.93 2.09 -19.72
N TYR A 82 -13.18 2.43 -18.68
CA TYR A 82 -11.74 2.70 -18.77
C TYR A 82 -10.91 1.49 -18.37
N ALA A 83 -11.36 0.70 -17.39
CA ALA A 83 -10.64 -0.48 -16.90
C ALA A 83 -10.36 -1.52 -17.99
N GLN A 84 -11.18 -1.57 -19.06
CA GLN A 84 -10.98 -2.48 -20.20
C GLN A 84 -9.65 -2.28 -20.95
N PHE A 85 -9.03 -1.10 -20.84
CA PHE A 85 -7.73 -0.82 -21.48
C PHE A 85 -6.54 -1.25 -20.62
N LEU A 86 -6.76 -1.61 -19.36
CA LEU A 86 -5.71 -2.10 -18.47
C LEU A 86 -5.41 -3.57 -18.74
N THR A 87 -4.13 -3.89 -18.90
CA THR A 87 -3.66 -5.28 -19.04
C THR A 87 -3.78 -6.07 -17.73
N HIS A 88 -3.57 -5.40 -16.60
CA HIS A 88 -3.58 -5.99 -15.26
C HIS A 88 -4.43 -5.16 -14.28
N PRO A 89 -5.76 -5.09 -14.45
CA PRO A 89 -6.62 -4.22 -13.66
C PRO A 89 -6.51 -4.48 -12.15
N GLY A 90 -6.36 -5.74 -11.73
CA GLY A 90 -6.21 -6.08 -10.31
C GLY A 90 -4.91 -5.54 -9.67
N ALA A 91 -3.76 -5.72 -10.35
CA ALA A 91 -2.46 -5.26 -9.85
C ALA A 91 -2.38 -3.73 -9.83
N THR A 92 -2.81 -3.10 -10.92
CA THR A 92 -2.87 -1.65 -11.05
C THR A 92 -3.74 -0.99 -9.99
N LEU A 93 -4.99 -1.46 -9.81
CA LEU A 93 -5.91 -0.88 -8.84
C LEU A 93 -5.44 -1.14 -7.40
N ARG A 94 -4.83 -2.30 -7.14
CA ARG A 94 -4.20 -2.58 -5.84
C ARG A 94 -3.05 -1.62 -5.56
N ALA A 95 -2.14 -1.42 -6.52
CA ALA A 95 -1.02 -0.49 -6.38
C ALA A 95 -1.50 0.95 -6.15
N LEU A 96 -2.49 1.41 -6.95
CA LEU A 96 -3.10 2.73 -6.78
C LEU A 96 -3.74 2.91 -5.40
N ARG A 97 -4.44 1.89 -4.90
CA ARG A 97 -5.03 1.92 -3.54
C ARG A 97 -3.95 2.01 -2.47
N LEU A 98 -2.93 1.15 -2.55
CA LEU A 98 -1.84 1.13 -1.57
C LEU A 98 -1.03 2.42 -1.59
N LEU A 99 -0.78 3.00 -2.77
CA LEU A 99 -0.11 4.29 -2.90
C LEU A 99 -0.86 5.44 -2.24
N GLN A 100 -2.18 5.33 -1.98
CA GLN A 100 -2.87 6.37 -1.21
C GLN A 100 -2.47 6.35 0.27
N GLU A 101 -2.10 5.20 0.82
CA GLU A 101 -1.67 5.04 2.20
C GLU A 101 -0.23 5.60 2.38
N GLU A 102 -0.07 6.61 3.24
CA GLU A 102 1.23 7.23 3.50
C GLU A 102 2.24 6.24 4.11
N THR A 103 1.76 5.33 4.97
CA THR A 103 2.56 4.26 5.57
C THR A 103 3.18 3.37 4.50
N PHE A 104 2.39 2.97 3.50
CA PHE A 104 2.86 2.16 2.39
C PHE A 104 3.91 2.90 1.56
N ARG A 105 3.73 4.20 1.27
CA ARG A 105 4.73 4.99 0.53
C ARG A 105 6.09 5.00 1.22
N ARG A 106 6.10 5.08 2.55
CA ARG A 106 7.34 5.03 3.34
C ARG A 106 7.98 3.65 3.29
N ASP A 107 7.16 2.60 3.35
CA ASP A 107 7.63 1.22 3.44
C ASP A 107 7.99 0.59 2.09
N ILE A 108 7.56 1.16 0.97
CA ILE A 108 7.80 0.64 -0.39
C ILE A 108 9.28 0.62 -0.81
N ILE A 109 10.12 1.37 -0.10
CA ILE A 109 11.59 1.34 -0.26
C ILE A 109 12.15 -0.02 0.20
N ARG A 110 11.44 -0.71 1.11
CA ARG A 110 11.87 -2.01 1.65
C ARG A 110 11.66 -3.13 0.63
N PRO A 111 12.69 -3.95 0.33
CA PRO A 111 12.58 -5.06 -0.63
C PRO A 111 11.44 -6.04 -0.31
N GLN A 112 11.15 -6.28 0.97
CA GLN A 112 10.12 -7.23 1.41
C GLN A 112 8.71 -6.79 0.96
N VAL A 113 8.47 -5.48 0.95
CA VAL A 113 7.18 -4.91 0.51
C VAL A 113 7.00 -5.08 -0.99
N ILE A 114 8.08 -4.91 -1.76
CA ILE A 114 8.11 -5.12 -3.21
C ILE A 114 7.90 -6.58 -3.57
N GLU A 115 8.57 -7.50 -2.87
CA GLU A 115 8.41 -8.95 -3.06
C GLU A 115 6.99 -9.43 -2.73
N GLY A 116 6.38 -8.87 -1.68
CA GLY A 116 4.98 -9.11 -1.33
C GLY A 116 4.01 -8.59 -2.37
N LEU A 117 4.28 -7.42 -2.97
CA LEU A 117 3.46 -6.87 -4.04
C LEU A 117 3.62 -7.62 -5.37
N ALA A 118 4.83 -8.11 -5.66
CA ALA A 118 5.14 -8.91 -6.85
C ALA A 118 4.52 -10.32 -6.80
N GLY A 119 3.99 -10.75 -5.65
CA GLY A 119 3.49 -12.11 -5.45
C GLY A 119 4.61 -13.16 -5.44
N ILE A 120 5.87 -12.74 -5.27
CA ILE A 120 7.05 -13.61 -5.22
C ILE A 120 7.26 -14.10 -3.78
N ALA A 121 6.86 -13.30 -2.78
CA ALA A 121 6.82 -13.76 -1.40
C ALA A 121 5.60 -14.69 -1.20
N GLY A 122 5.86 -15.99 -1.17
CA GLY A 122 4.87 -16.98 -0.74
C GLY A 122 4.41 -16.69 0.69
N ASP A 123 3.12 -16.43 0.84
CA ASP A 123 2.31 -16.64 2.06
C ASP A 123 2.86 -16.10 3.39
N GLN A 124 3.44 -14.90 3.40
CA GLN A 124 3.62 -14.15 4.64
C GLN A 124 2.83 -12.85 4.62
N ALA A 125 1.86 -12.81 5.53
CA ALA A 125 0.98 -11.71 5.83
C ALA A 125 1.75 -10.39 5.94
N VAL A 126 1.16 -9.37 5.30
CA VAL A 126 1.45 -7.96 5.58
C VAL A 126 1.35 -7.78 7.10
N PRO A 127 2.39 -7.31 7.82
CA PRO A 127 2.22 -6.94 9.21
C PRO A 127 1.49 -5.60 9.20
N THR A 128 0.16 -5.65 9.21
CA THR A 128 -0.65 -4.51 9.66
C THR A 128 -0.23 -4.24 11.10
N GLY A 129 0.41 -3.09 11.30
CA GLY A 129 0.82 -2.64 12.62
C GLY A 129 -0.39 -2.45 13.51
N GLU A 130 -0.48 -3.28 14.54
CA GLU A 130 -1.28 -3.10 15.76
C GLU A 130 -0.68 -4.08 16.79
N THR A 131 0.29 -3.61 17.58
CA THR A 131 0.64 -4.26 18.85
C THR A 131 -0.01 -3.44 19.95
N ASP A 132 -1.34 -3.56 20.04
CA ASP A 132 -2.07 -3.18 21.23
C ASP A 132 -1.93 -4.32 22.25
N GLY A 133 -1.46 -3.96 23.44
CA GLY A 133 -1.36 -4.89 24.55
C GLY A 133 -2.73 -5.29 25.07
N ALA A 134 -2.92 -6.58 25.29
CA ALA A 134 -3.83 -7.09 26.31
C ALA A 134 -3.36 -8.48 26.74
N ASP A 135 -2.80 -8.50 27.95
CA ASP A 135 -2.72 -9.63 28.85
C ASP A 135 -4.07 -10.35 28.95
N GLU A 136 -4.06 -11.69 29.03
CA GLU A 136 -4.79 -12.47 30.04
C GLU A 136 -4.83 -13.97 29.72
N ASN A 137 -4.25 -14.73 30.66
CA ASN A 137 -4.70 -16.02 31.19
C ASN A 137 -5.01 -17.20 30.24
N GLN A 138 -4.15 -18.20 30.32
CA GLN A 138 -4.60 -19.59 30.37
C GLN A 138 -3.86 -20.34 31.48
N GLU A 139 -4.51 -20.39 32.64
CA GLU A 139 -4.26 -21.35 33.71
C GLU A 139 -4.46 -22.77 33.15
N ASN A 140 -3.46 -23.63 33.32
CA ASN A 140 -3.52 -25.04 32.95
C ASN A 140 -3.69 -25.87 34.24
N PRO A 141 -4.86 -26.48 34.51
CA PRO A 141 -4.96 -27.51 35.53
C PRO A 141 -5.09 -28.88 34.86
N GLN A 142 -4.19 -29.81 35.22
CA GLN A 142 -4.38 -31.26 35.40
C GLN A 142 -3.22 -32.10 34.84
N GLU A 143 -2.18 -32.29 35.66
CA GLU A 143 -1.40 -33.53 35.67
C GLU A 143 -1.76 -34.30 36.94
N MET A 144 -2.69 -35.26 36.84
CA MET A 144 -2.80 -36.36 37.81
C MET A 144 -2.26 -37.62 37.15
N GLN A 145 -1.01 -37.94 37.47
CA GLN A 145 -0.36 -39.19 37.11
C GLN A 145 -0.89 -40.30 38.05
N GLY A 146 -1.80 -41.12 37.54
CA GLY A 146 -2.21 -42.37 38.17
C GLY A 146 -1.06 -43.38 38.13
N VAL A 147 -0.59 -43.77 39.31
CA VAL A 147 0.51 -44.73 39.49
C VAL A 147 -0.09 -46.13 39.49
N ASP A 148 -0.13 -46.78 38.33
CA ASP A 148 -0.41 -48.21 38.23
C ASP A 148 0.85 -49.00 38.56
N ASN A 149 0.99 -49.46 39.81
CA ASN A 149 1.90 -50.55 40.14
C ASN A 149 1.09 -51.71 40.73
N ALA A 150 0.72 -52.64 39.84
CA ALA A 150 0.02 -53.86 40.18
C ALA A 150 0.96 -54.82 40.91
N VAL A 151 0.59 -55.13 42.15
CA VAL A 151 1.10 -56.24 42.96
C VAL A 151 0.89 -57.57 42.22
N LYS A 152 1.98 -58.32 42.02
CA LYS A 152 1.90 -59.78 41.82
C LYS A 152 3.22 -60.47 42.21
N ALA A 153 3.33 -60.86 43.48
CA ALA A 153 3.86 -62.14 43.98
C ALA A 153 3.77 -62.14 45.51
#